data_AF-A0A6G0WMS1-F1
#
_entry.id   AF-A0A6G0WMS1-F1
#
_cell.length_a   1.000
_cell.length_b   1.000
_cell.length_c   1.000
_cell.angle_alpha   90.00
_cell.angle_beta   90.00
_cell.angle_gamma   90.00
#
_symmetry.space_group_name_H-M   'P 1'
#
loop_
_entity.id
_entity.type
_entity.pdbx_description
1 polymer ?
#
loop_
_entity_poly.entity_id
_entity_poly.type
_entity_poly.pdbx_seq_one_letter_code
_entity_poly.pdbx_strand_id
1 'polypeptide(L)'
;MRRRCVSFVGATSGAAFSCSQVAIALSSVHNRSVHPSAELERNIEDVWAGKLEKNPHLFNGTKFRLASMQVAPHALHMQWGLTDYKTYIGLCSRCEVVEKLKADGASERQDHTVYLSNKIGVAAALVTSDNKVCFLKRSQNVGAYPNMMDVPGGHPEPQALGVGWENMPSESDDALNARCVDELFDSIVNEIHEEVNVPKTALASPLLLGVTLQGEAETPSFAFLTRTTLPADEISALYKQGPLDQFETTQLVFQPLENVTSRSIELTPSAAGCIQLLQEYCEHNGA
;
A
#
# COMPACT_ATOMS: atom_id res chain seq x y z
N MET A 1 -14.38 -6.99 -6.63
CA MET A 1 -14.19 -6.01 -5.53
C MET A 1 -13.98 -4.63 -6.12
N ARG A 2 -14.56 -3.58 -5.53
CA ARG A 2 -14.45 -2.20 -6.03
C ARG A 2 -13.02 -1.70 -5.83
N ARG A 3 -12.44 -1.10 -6.88
CA ARG A 3 -11.15 -0.41 -6.84
C ARG A 3 -11.15 0.74 -7.84
N ARG A 4 -10.29 1.73 -7.63
CA ARG A 4 -10.02 2.82 -8.59
C ARG A 4 -8.52 3.07 -8.63
N CYS A 5 -7.93 3.09 -9.82
CA CYS A 5 -6.52 3.45 -9.99
C CYS A 5 -6.40 4.94 -10.31
N VAL A 6 -5.40 5.59 -9.71
CA VAL A 6 -4.90 6.90 -10.14
C VAL A 6 -3.53 6.65 -10.73
N SER A 7 -3.42 6.82 -12.05
CA SER A 7 -2.18 6.60 -12.79
C SER A 7 -1.26 7.80 -12.71
N PHE A 8 0.01 7.54 -12.39
CA PHE A 8 1.09 8.52 -12.53
C PHE A 8 1.81 8.36 -13.86
N VAL A 9 1.69 7.19 -14.50
CA VAL A 9 2.25 6.91 -15.83
C VAL A 9 1.70 7.91 -16.84
N GLY A 10 0.38 8.11 -16.90
CA GLY A 10 -0.22 9.09 -17.80
C GLY A 10 0.21 10.53 -17.50
N ALA A 11 0.32 10.90 -16.22
CA ALA A 11 0.77 12.24 -15.82
C ALA A 11 2.24 12.52 -16.19
N THR A 12 3.08 11.50 -16.17
CA THR A 12 4.52 11.56 -16.46
C THR A 12 4.87 11.24 -17.91
N SER A 13 3.87 11.09 -18.79
CA SER A 13 4.07 10.69 -20.19
C SER A 13 4.84 9.36 -20.33
N GLY A 14 4.55 8.39 -19.45
CA GLY A 14 5.11 7.04 -19.52
C GLY A 14 6.28 6.75 -18.58
N ALA A 15 6.83 7.74 -17.87
CA ALA A 15 8.08 7.57 -17.12
C ALA A 15 7.91 6.97 -15.71
N ALA A 16 6.73 7.09 -15.09
CA ALA A 16 6.52 6.86 -13.66
C ALA A 16 7.39 7.78 -12.77
N PHE A 17 7.28 7.69 -11.44
CA PHE A 17 8.12 8.49 -10.53
C PHE A 17 9.24 7.67 -9.89
N SER A 18 10.44 8.23 -9.87
CA SER A 18 11.53 7.81 -8.97
C SER A 18 11.43 8.52 -7.61
N CYS A 19 12.19 8.06 -6.62
CA CYS A 19 12.21 8.68 -5.28
C CYS A 19 12.53 10.19 -5.34
N SER A 20 13.42 10.61 -6.23
CA SER A 20 13.82 12.02 -6.40
C SER A 20 12.69 12.96 -6.86
N GLN A 21 11.59 12.41 -7.37
CA GLN A 21 10.43 13.16 -7.85
C GLN A 21 9.27 13.15 -6.85
N VAL A 22 9.45 12.54 -5.68
CA VAL A 22 8.43 12.45 -4.64
C VAL A 22 8.81 13.36 -3.48
N ALA A 23 7.85 14.17 -3.04
CA ALA A 23 7.97 14.99 -1.85
C ALA A 23 6.82 14.65 -0.89
N ILE A 24 7.17 14.38 0.37
CA ILE A 24 6.22 14.08 1.44
C ILE A 24 6.31 15.19 2.47
N ALA A 25 5.18 15.70 2.94
CA ALA A 25 5.07 16.58 4.09
C ALA A 25 4.36 15.82 5.22
N LEU A 26 5.12 15.34 6.20
CA LEU A 26 4.59 14.69 7.39
C LEU A 26 4.23 15.74 8.44
N SER A 27 2.99 15.74 8.91
CA SER A 27 2.58 16.61 10.03
C SER A 27 1.35 16.07 10.75
N SER A 28 1.28 16.32 12.06
CA SER A 28 0.13 15.99 12.89
C SER A 28 -1.16 16.69 12.45
N VAL A 29 -1.07 17.80 11.71
CA VAL A 29 -2.26 18.47 11.11
C VAL A 29 -2.90 17.64 10.00
N HIS A 30 -2.19 16.66 9.46
CA HIS A 30 -2.66 15.73 8.43
C HIS A 30 -3.19 14.42 9.02
N ASN A 31 -3.28 14.30 10.35
CA ASN A 31 -3.93 13.18 11.01
C ASN A 31 -5.44 13.17 10.70
N ARG A 32 -6.06 12.01 10.90
CA ARG A 32 -7.51 11.86 10.81
C ARG A 32 -8.18 12.82 11.81
N SER A 33 -9.21 13.53 11.38
CA SER A 33 -10.08 14.25 12.32
C SER A 33 -10.96 13.27 13.09
N VAL A 34 -11.15 13.51 14.39
CA VAL A 34 -12.16 12.79 15.18
C VAL A 34 -13.55 13.19 14.69
N HIS A 35 -14.40 12.20 14.44
CA HIS A 35 -15.76 12.41 13.98
C HIS A 35 -16.63 12.96 15.14
N PRO A 36 -17.54 13.93 14.88
CA PRO A 36 -18.40 14.51 15.94
C PRO A 36 -19.33 13.50 16.64
N SER A 37 -19.74 12.45 15.92
CA SER A 37 -20.51 11.34 16.52
C SER A 37 -19.63 10.46 17.41
N ALA A 38 -19.79 10.62 18.73
CA ALA A 38 -19.14 9.77 19.73
C ALA A 38 -19.50 8.28 19.59
N GLU A 39 -20.64 7.95 18.99
CA GLU A 39 -21.02 6.55 18.71
C GLU A 39 -20.13 5.95 17.62
N LEU A 40 -19.85 6.68 16.54
CA LEU A 40 -18.96 6.23 15.48
C LEU A 40 -17.52 6.07 15.97
N GLU A 41 -17.06 6.94 16.87
CA GLU A 41 -15.73 6.82 17.48
C GLU A 41 -15.66 5.63 18.45
N ARG A 42 -16.71 5.39 19.27
CA ARG A 42 -16.77 4.21 20.14
C ARG A 42 -16.77 2.90 19.37
N ASN A 43 -17.36 2.86 18.17
CA ASN A 43 -17.33 1.67 17.31
C ASN A 43 -15.91 1.19 17.00
N ILE A 44 -14.90 2.06 17.01
CA ILE A 44 -13.50 1.66 16.82
C ILE A 44 -13.07 0.71 17.94
N GLU A 45 -13.38 1.06 19.19
CA GLU A 45 -13.09 0.25 20.37
C GLU A 45 -13.87 -1.07 20.34
N ASP A 46 -15.17 -1.02 20.06
CA ASP A 46 -16.05 -2.19 20.08
C ASP A 46 -15.64 -3.22 19.01
N VAL A 47 -15.36 -2.77 17.79
CA VAL A 47 -14.89 -3.64 16.70
C VAL A 47 -13.54 -4.24 17.05
N TRP A 48 -12.63 -3.46 17.64
CA TRP A 48 -11.30 -3.93 18.03
C TRP A 48 -11.36 -4.98 19.14
N ALA A 49 -12.18 -4.75 20.17
CA ALA A 49 -12.40 -5.72 21.25
C ALA A 49 -12.90 -7.06 20.69
N GLY A 50 -13.90 -7.03 19.80
CA GLY A 50 -14.41 -8.23 19.15
C GLY A 50 -13.40 -8.94 18.23
N LYS A 51 -12.40 -8.22 17.70
CA LYS A 51 -11.28 -8.83 16.95
C LYS A 51 -10.26 -9.47 17.89
N LEU A 52 -9.93 -8.83 19.01
CA LEU A 52 -9.03 -9.38 20.03
C LEU A 52 -9.59 -10.65 20.68
N GLU A 53 -10.90 -10.73 20.90
CA GLU A 53 -11.54 -11.96 21.42
C GLU A 53 -11.31 -13.17 20.49
N LYS A 54 -11.25 -12.93 19.17
CA LYS A 54 -11.03 -13.98 18.16
C LYS A 54 -9.55 -14.25 17.89
N ASN A 55 -8.70 -13.23 18.04
CA ASN A 55 -7.26 -13.32 17.86
C ASN A 55 -6.54 -12.48 18.94
N PRO A 56 -6.23 -13.07 20.10
CA PRO A 56 -5.60 -12.35 21.22
C PRO A 56 -4.18 -11.85 20.93
N HIS A 57 -3.54 -12.35 19.87
CA HIS A 57 -2.19 -11.93 19.46
C HIS A 57 -2.19 -10.70 18.55
N LEU A 58 -3.37 -10.20 18.15
CA LEU A 58 -3.47 -9.01 17.32
C LEU A 58 -2.97 -7.78 18.09
N PHE A 59 -2.13 -6.97 17.46
CA PHE A 59 -1.61 -5.73 18.05
C PHE A 59 -2.00 -4.52 17.21
N ASN A 60 -2.13 -3.35 17.87
CA ASN A 60 -2.39 -2.09 17.19
C ASN A 60 -1.08 -1.43 16.77
N GLY A 61 -0.73 -1.50 15.49
CA GLY A 61 0.43 -0.83 14.93
C GLY A 61 0.08 0.56 14.38
N THR A 62 0.92 1.55 14.66
CA THR A 62 0.88 2.89 14.04
C THR A 62 1.22 2.78 12.56
N LYS A 63 0.55 3.57 11.72
CA LYS A 63 0.70 3.55 10.25
C LYS A 63 0.64 4.97 9.69
N PHE A 64 1.24 5.20 8.53
CA PHE A 64 1.09 6.48 7.83
C PHE A 64 -0.32 6.61 7.25
N ARG A 65 -0.86 7.82 7.26
CA ARG A 65 -2.14 8.22 6.67
C ARG A 65 -1.89 9.12 5.47
N LEU A 66 -2.57 8.88 4.35
CA LEU A 66 -2.60 9.82 3.24
C LEU A 66 -3.71 10.86 3.47
N ALA A 67 -3.33 12.12 3.67
CA ALA A 67 -4.27 13.22 3.77
C ALA A 67 -4.60 13.82 2.40
N SER A 68 -3.58 14.07 1.58
CA SER A 68 -3.77 14.57 0.22
C SER A 68 -2.61 14.17 -0.68
N MET A 69 -2.85 14.23 -1.99
CA MET A 69 -1.87 13.95 -3.01
C MET A 69 -2.11 14.85 -4.22
N GLN A 70 -1.05 15.45 -4.73
CA GLN A 70 -1.05 16.29 -5.93
C GLN A 70 -0.03 15.74 -6.92
N VAL A 71 -0.53 15.40 -8.12
CA VAL A 71 0.29 14.82 -9.19
C VAL A 71 0.58 15.89 -10.23
N ALA A 72 1.86 16.15 -10.50
CA ALA A 72 2.33 17.01 -11.57
C ALA A 72 3.24 16.22 -12.52
N PRO A 73 3.51 16.67 -13.75
CA PRO A 73 4.28 15.89 -14.73
C PRO A 73 5.67 15.44 -14.29
N HIS A 74 6.30 16.16 -13.35
CA HIS A 74 7.66 15.89 -12.88
C HIS A 74 7.77 15.77 -11.36
N ALA A 75 6.66 15.85 -10.64
CA ALA A 75 6.65 15.82 -9.18
C ALA A 75 5.36 15.23 -8.62
N LEU A 76 5.50 14.48 -7.53
CA LEU A 76 4.41 14.00 -6.69
C LEU A 76 4.55 14.63 -5.32
N HIS A 77 3.55 15.41 -4.90
CA HIS A 77 3.49 15.97 -3.56
C HIS A 77 2.43 15.25 -2.74
N MET A 78 2.79 14.77 -1.55
CA MET A 78 1.88 14.08 -0.64
C MET A 78 1.92 14.70 0.74
N GLN A 79 0.76 14.80 1.38
CA GLN A 79 0.63 15.20 2.77
C GLN A 79 0.30 13.98 3.61
N TRP A 80 1.16 13.68 4.56
CA TRP A 80 1.08 12.49 5.39
C TRP A 80 0.76 12.84 6.84
N GLY A 81 -0.13 12.03 7.41
CA GLY A 81 -0.43 11.99 8.82
C GLY A 81 -0.06 10.63 9.42
N LEU A 82 -0.49 10.40 10.65
CA LEU A 82 -0.55 9.09 11.30
C LEU A 82 -2.00 8.61 11.43
N THR A 83 -2.12 7.30 11.43
CA THR A 83 -3.29 6.52 11.81
C THR A 83 -2.79 5.23 12.48
N ASP A 84 -3.67 4.29 12.74
CA ASP A 84 -3.29 2.98 13.25
C ASP A 84 -4.19 1.89 12.68
N TYR A 85 -3.76 0.64 12.89
CA TYR A 85 -4.46 -0.52 12.37
C TYR A 85 -5.86 -0.67 12.97
N LYS A 86 -6.01 -0.35 14.25
CA LYS A 86 -7.28 -0.39 14.96
C LYS A 86 -8.32 0.57 14.36
N THR A 87 -7.96 1.81 14.11
CA THR A 87 -8.81 2.83 13.46
C THR A 87 -9.22 2.39 12.07
N TYR A 88 -8.27 1.85 11.29
CA TYR A 88 -8.57 1.29 9.96
C TYR A 88 -9.64 0.19 10.05
N ILE A 89 -9.45 -0.79 10.94
CA ILE A 89 -10.40 -1.90 11.07
C ILE A 89 -11.78 -1.39 11.55
N GLY A 90 -11.82 -0.48 12.51
CA GLY A 90 -13.05 0.07 13.08
C GLY A 90 -13.87 0.91 12.11
N LEU A 91 -13.22 1.71 11.26
CA LEU A 91 -13.90 2.69 10.39
C LEU A 91 -14.02 2.25 8.93
N CYS A 92 -13.05 1.50 8.40
CA CYS A 92 -12.93 1.24 6.97
C CYS A 92 -13.38 -0.16 6.54
N SER A 93 -13.78 -1.03 7.48
CA SER A 93 -14.18 -2.42 7.18
C SER A 93 -15.69 -2.60 6.91
N ARG A 94 -16.50 -1.54 7.08
CA ARG A 94 -17.97 -1.58 6.98
C ARG A 94 -18.46 -0.51 6.01
N CYS A 95 -19.10 -0.90 4.92
CA CYS A 95 -19.49 0.02 3.85
C CYS A 95 -20.40 1.15 4.35
N GLU A 96 -21.38 0.84 5.20
CA GLU A 96 -22.32 1.82 5.73
C GLU A 96 -21.66 2.87 6.63
N VAL A 97 -20.63 2.47 7.38
CA VAL A 97 -19.84 3.40 8.21
C VAL A 97 -19.03 4.31 7.31
N VAL A 98 -18.35 3.74 6.31
CA VAL A 98 -17.54 4.49 5.36
C VAL A 98 -18.37 5.52 4.59
N GLU A 99 -19.53 5.12 4.06
CA GLU A 99 -20.42 6.02 3.32
C GLU A 99 -20.85 7.21 4.17
N LYS A 100 -21.19 6.97 5.44
CA LYS A 100 -21.54 8.03 6.40
C LYS A 100 -20.36 8.98 6.64
N LEU A 101 -19.17 8.45 6.93
CA LEU A 101 -17.95 9.24 7.16
C LEU A 101 -17.59 10.10 5.93
N LYS A 102 -17.74 9.54 4.71
CA LYS A 102 -17.49 10.28 3.46
C LYS A 102 -18.49 11.41 3.25
N ALA A 103 -19.77 11.16 3.49
CA ALA A 103 -20.82 12.16 3.36
C ALA A 103 -20.64 13.32 4.35
N ASP A 104 -20.34 12.99 5.61
CA ASP A 104 -20.12 13.98 6.67
C ASP A 104 -18.84 14.79 6.40
N GLY A 105 -17.74 14.12 6.01
CA GLY A 105 -16.49 14.81 5.66
C GLY A 105 -16.63 15.76 4.46
N ALA A 106 -17.35 15.32 3.42
CA ALA A 106 -17.59 16.14 2.23
C ALA A 106 -18.44 17.39 2.56
N SER A 107 -19.46 17.24 3.40
CA SER A 107 -20.38 18.34 3.73
C SER A 107 -19.82 19.32 4.77
N GLU A 108 -19.11 18.83 5.79
CA GLU A 108 -18.64 19.65 6.91
C GLU A 108 -17.25 20.24 6.69
N ARG A 109 -16.39 19.54 5.93
CA ARG A 109 -14.96 19.85 5.83
C ARG A 109 -14.45 19.97 4.40
N GLN A 110 -15.33 19.77 3.40
CA GLN A 110 -14.96 19.73 1.97
C GLN A 110 -13.87 18.69 1.65
N ASP A 111 -13.78 17.64 2.47
CA ASP A 111 -12.84 16.52 2.32
C ASP A 111 -13.54 15.24 2.77
N HIS A 112 -13.91 14.40 1.79
CA HIS A 112 -14.61 13.14 2.06
C HIS A 112 -13.72 12.09 2.75
N THR A 113 -12.43 12.34 2.90
CA THR A 113 -11.47 11.41 3.52
C THR A 113 -11.05 11.83 4.93
N VAL A 114 -11.45 13.02 5.37
CA VAL A 114 -10.98 13.65 6.63
C VAL A 114 -11.21 12.77 7.87
N TYR A 115 -12.29 12.00 7.87
CA TYR A 115 -12.67 11.09 8.96
C TYR A 115 -12.25 9.63 8.73
N LEU A 116 -11.64 9.31 7.58
CA LEU A 116 -11.15 7.97 7.27
C LEU A 116 -9.70 7.77 7.73
N SER A 117 -9.36 6.52 8.06
CA SER A 117 -8.00 6.14 8.41
C SER A 117 -7.03 6.45 7.27
N ASN A 118 -7.42 6.16 6.01
CA ASN A 118 -6.58 6.33 4.82
C ASN A 118 -5.15 5.80 5.00
N LYS A 119 -5.03 4.68 5.71
CA LYS A 119 -3.75 4.01 5.91
C LYS A 119 -3.08 3.76 4.56
N ILE A 120 -1.82 4.15 4.47
CA ILE A 120 -0.98 3.94 3.29
C ILE A 120 -0.52 2.49 3.26
N GLY A 121 -0.80 1.80 2.16
CA GLY A 121 -0.16 0.54 1.77
C GLY A 121 0.74 0.70 0.55
N VAL A 122 1.53 -0.34 0.28
CA VAL A 122 2.41 -0.47 -0.88
C VAL A 122 2.27 -1.85 -1.50
N ALA A 123 2.41 -1.94 -2.81
CA ALA A 123 2.33 -3.18 -3.59
C ALA A 123 3.29 -3.10 -4.78
N ALA A 124 3.96 -4.19 -5.15
CA ALA A 124 4.94 -4.22 -6.23
C ALA A 124 4.67 -5.28 -7.29
N ALA A 125 4.64 -4.85 -8.54
CA ALA A 125 4.92 -5.72 -9.67
C ALA A 125 6.42 -6.05 -9.70
N LEU A 126 6.80 -7.20 -9.12
CA LEU A 126 8.15 -7.74 -9.22
C LEU A 126 8.33 -8.45 -10.56
N VAL A 127 9.17 -7.90 -11.43
CA VAL A 127 9.46 -8.45 -12.77
C VAL A 127 10.85 -9.11 -12.80
N THR A 128 10.88 -10.39 -13.17
CA THR A 128 12.10 -11.22 -13.26
C THR A 128 12.93 -10.91 -14.49
N SER A 129 14.18 -11.36 -14.51
CA SER A 129 15.07 -11.19 -15.68
C SER A 129 14.64 -12.00 -16.91
N ASP A 130 13.82 -13.04 -16.72
CA ASP A 130 13.15 -13.81 -17.78
C ASP A 130 11.73 -13.30 -18.10
N ASN A 131 11.46 -12.01 -17.82
CA ASN A 131 10.23 -11.28 -18.15
C ASN A 131 8.94 -11.93 -17.62
N LYS A 132 8.94 -12.36 -16.36
CA LYS A 132 7.75 -12.82 -15.66
C LYS A 132 7.41 -11.92 -14.49
N VAL A 133 6.14 -11.77 -14.19
CA VAL A 133 5.65 -11.12 -12.97
C VAL A 133 5.49 -12.18 -11.88
N CYS A 134 6.04 -11.92 -10.71
CA CYS A 134 5.91 -12.76 -9.52
C CYS A 134 4.62 -12.42 -8.75
N PHE A 135 3.84 -13.45 -8.46
CA PHE A 135 2.63 -13.39 -7.64
C PHE A 135 2.74 -14.31 -6.43
N LEU A 136 2.05 -13.95 -5.35
CA LEU A 136 1.97 -14.69 -4.11
C LEU A 136 0.58 -15.33 -3.99
N LYS A 137 0.49 -16.64 -3.74
CA LYS A 137 -0.79 -17.27 -3.38
C LYS A 137 -1.01 -17.09 -1.88
N ARG A 138 -1.96 -16.26 -1.48
CA ARG A 138 -2.29 -16.03 -0.06
C ARG A 138 -2.78 -17.31 0.60
N SER A 139 -2.37 -17.52 1.84
CA SER A 139 -2.82 -18.64 2.68
C SER A 139 -4.33 -18.59 2.94
N GLN A 140 -4.94 -19.70 3.32
CA GLN A 140 -6.34 -19.70 3.79
C GLN A 140 -6.49 -19.01 5.15
N ASN A 141 -5.40 -18.91 5.93
CA ASN A 141 -5.42 -18.46 7.31
C ASN A 141 -5.22 -16.94 7.47
N VAL A 142 -5.06 -16.19 6.39
CA VAL A 142 -4.89 -14.73 6.46
C VAL A 142 -6.21 -14.02 6.73
N GLY A 143 -6.15 -12.88 7.43
CA GLY A 143 -7.33 -12.11 7.85
C GLY A 143 -8.08 -11.41 6.71
N ALA A 144 -7.48 -11.29 5.52
CA ALA A 144 -8.07 -10.68 4.34
C ALA A 144 -7.71 -11.47 3.08
N TYR A 145 -8.72 -11.65 2.21
CA TYR A 145 -8.58 -12.24 0.87
C TYR A 145 -7.91 -13.64 0.84
N PRO A 146 -8.40 -14.62 1.64
CA PRO A 146 -7.80 -15.95 1.69
C PRO A 146 -7.87 -16.63 0.32
N ASN A 147 -6.81 -17.36 -0.03
CA ASN A 147 -6.67 -18.06 -1.32
C ASN A 147 -6.67 -17.17 -2.58
N MET A 148 -6.66 -15.84 -2.47
CA MET A 148 -6.50 -14.98 -3.64
C MET A 148 -5.03 -14.86 -4.04
N MET A 149 -4.77 -14.48 -5.29
CA MET A 149 -3.42 -14.09 -5.70
C MET A 149 -3.15 -12.65 -5.28
N ASP A 150 -1.94 -12.40 -4.82
CA ASP A 150 -1.44 -11.08 -4.47
C ASP A 150 -0.13 -10.81 -5.21
N VAL A 151 0.35 -9.58 -5.06
CA VAL A 151 1.72 -9.20 -5.37
C VAL A 151 2.44 -8.86 -4.07
N PRO A 152 3.80 -8.87 -4.04
CA PRO A 152 4.51 -8.48 -2.82
C PRO A 152 4.11 -7.10 -2.33
N GLY A 153 3.95 -6.93 -1.03
CA GLY A 153 3.58 -5.64 -0.46
C GLY A 153 3.06 -5.67 0.96
N GLY A 154 2.91 -4.48 1.52
CA GLY A 154 2.44 -4.27 2.87
C GLY A 154 2.32 -2.80 3.18
N HIS A 155 3.06 -2.29 4.16
CA HIS A 155 2.87 -0.90 4.63
C HIS A 155 4.17 -0.25 5.13
N PRO A 156 4.48 0.98 4.70
CA PRO A 156 5.53 1.76 5.34
C PRO A 156 5.20 2.02 6.81
N GLU A 157 6.21 1.91 7.67
CA GLU A 157 6.03 1.93 9.12
C GLU A 157 6.64 3.20 9.77
N PRO A 158 5.83 4.02 10.47
CA PRO A 158 6.36 5.17 11.21
C PRO A 158 7.45 4.83 12.23
N GLN A 159 7.38 3.62 12.79
CA GLN A 159 8.35 3.12 13.77
C GLN A 159 9.76 2.96 13.18
N ALA A 160 9.88 2.61 11.89
CA ALA A 160 11.16 2.55 11.19
C ALA A 160 11.86 3.93 11.16
N LEU A 161 11.07 5.00 11.22
CA LEU A 161 11.58 6.37 11.27
C LEU A 161 11.77 6.92 12.68
N GLY A 162 11.35 6.17 13.71
CA GLY A 162 11.29 6.65 15.09
C GLY A 162 10.17 7.66 15.32
N VAL A 163 9.11 7.63 14.50
CA VAL A 163 7.95 8.53 14.61
C VAL A 163 6.79 7.82 15.29
N GLY A 164 6.21 8.50 16.28
CA GLY A 164 5.03 8.12 17.05
C GLY A 164 4.11 9.33 17.27
N TRP A 165 3.04 9.12 18.03
CA TRP A 165 2.02 10.16 18.28
C TRP A 165 2.56 11.33 19.11
N GLU A 166 3.52 11.05 19.99
CA GLU A 166 4.11 11.97 20.95
C GLU A 166 5.20 12.87 20.39
N ASN A 167 5.83 12.48 19.27
CA ASN A 167 6.95 13.20 18.66
C ASN A 167 6.70 13.58 17.20
N MET A 168 5.46 13.42 16.72
CA MET A 168 5.08 13.84 15.38
C MET A 168 5.19 15.36 15.23
N PRO A 169 5.84 15.88 14.17
CA PRO A 169 5.96 17.31 13.99
C PRO A 169 4.61 17.96 13.67
N SER A 170 4.43 19.22 14.09
CA SER A 170 3.30 20.06 13.64
C SER A 170 3.66 20.95 12.46
N GLU A 171 4.93 21.29 12.31
CA GLU A 171 5.49 22.10 11.22
C GLU A 171 6.34 21.23 10.28
N SER A 172 6.75 21.79 9.13
CA SER A 172 7.57 21.04 8.17
C SER A 172 8.95 20.71 8.74
N ASP A 173 9.38 19.46 8.59
CA ASP A 173 10.74 18.99 8.86
C ASP A 173 11.29 18.33 7.60
N ASP A 174 12.12 19.06 6.85
CA ASP A 174 12.64 18.60 5.56
C ASP A 174 13.49 17.33 5.67
N ALA A 175 14.21 17.15 6.78
CA ALA A 175 15.04 15.96 6.99
C ALA A 175 14.17 14.73 7.26
N LEU A 176 13.13 14.87 8.08
CA LEU A 176 12.18 13.79 8.32
C LEU A 176 11.34 13.50 7.07
N ASN A 177 10.92 14.54 6.34
CA ASN A 177 10.19 14.42 5.08
C ASN A 177 10.98 13.62 4.03
N ALA A 178 12.29 13.88 3.90
CA ALA A 178 13.16 13.09 3.03
C ALA A 178 13.21 11.61 3.45
N ARG A 179 13.32 11.34 4.76
CA ARG A 179 13.27 9.96 5.29
C ARG A 179 11.92 9.28 5.08
N CYS A 180 10.81 10.03 5.05
CA CYS A 180 9.50 9.48 4.68
C CYS A 180 9.46 9.05 3.22
N VAL A 181 10.16 9.76 2.33
CA VAL A 181 10.29 9.35 0.92
C VAL A 181 11.13 8.08 0.84
N ASP A 182 12.26 8.02 1.55
CA ASP A 182 13.09 6.81 1.60
C ASP A 182 12.26 5.62 2.11
N GLU A 183 11.54 5.77 3.23
CA GLU A 183 10.68 4.71 3.79
C GLU A 183 9.59 4.23 2.83
N LEU A 184 8.99 5.14 2.04
CA LEU A 184 7.99 4.74 1.04
C LEU A 184 8.56 3.78 -0.01
N PHE A 185 9.81 4.00 -0.45
CA PHE A 185 10.48 3.18 -1.47
C PHE A 185 11.22 1.98 -0.86
N ASP A 186 11.81 2.15 0.32
CA ASP A 186 12.54 1.11 1.03
C ASP A 186 11.58 0.05 1.58
N SER A 187 10.40 0.45 2.08
CA SER A 187 9.39 -0.49 2.56
C SER A 187 9.04 -1.51 1.49
N ILE A 188 8.78 -1.11 0.23
CA ILE A 188 8.43 -2.09 -0.80
C ILE A 188 9.61 -3.01 -1.19
N VAL A 189 10.85 -2.54 -1.07
CA VAL A 189 12.05 -3.38 -1.24
C VAL A 189 12.17 -4.38 -0.08
N ASN A 190 11.85 -3.95 1.14
CA ASN A 190 11.83 -4.80 2.33
C ASN A 190 10.76 -5.88 2.22
N GLU A 191 9.53 -5.52 1.84
CA GLU A 191 8.42 -6.46 1.65
C GLU A 191 8.77 -7.54 0.59
N ILE A 192 9.37 -7.15 -0.54
CA ILE A 192 9.84 -8.13 -1.54
C ILE A 192 10.88 -9.09 -0.94
N HIS A 193 11.80 -8.58 -0.13
CA HIS A 193 12.80 -9.42 0.52
C HIS A 193 12.17 -10.34 1.57
N GLU A 194 11.28 -9.82 2.39
CA GLU A 194 10.65 -10.52 3.52
C GLU A 194 9.66 -11.60 3.05
N GLU A 195 8.86 -11.32 2.01
CA GLU A 195 7.83 -12.23 1.49
C GLU A 195 8.34 -13.17 0.40
N VAL A 196 9.28 -12.74 -0.44
CA VAL A 196 9.74 -13.50 -1.62
C VAL A 196 11.16 -14.06 -1.45
N ASN A 197 11.91 -13.58 -0.45
CA ASN A 197 13.31 -13.93 -0.20
C ASN A 197 14.29 -13.53 -1.31
N VAL A 198 13.94 -12.51 -2.11
CA VAL A 198 14.86 -11.95 -3.11
C VAL A 198 15.86 -11.01 -2.43
N PRO A 199 17.18 -11.16 -2.63
CA PRO A 199 18.16 -10.24 -2.06
C PRO A 199 17.95 -8.81 -2.54
N LYS A 200 18.01 -7.84 -1.63
CA LYS A 200 17.85 -6.40 -1.96
C LYS A 200 18.85 -5.93 -3.02
N THR A 201 20.07 -6.48 -3.02
CA THR A 201 21.12 -6.18 -4.00
C THR A 201 20.81 -6.66 -5.42
N ALA A 202 19.85 -7.58 -5.58
CA ALA A 202 19.39 -8.06 -6.89
C ALA A 202 18.20 -7.23 -7.43
N LEU A 203 17.65 -6.32 -6.63
CA LEU A 203 16.52 -5.47 -6.99
C LEU A 203 17.00 -4.13 -7.57
N ALA A 204 16.42 -3.73 -8.69
CA ALA A 204 16.55 -2.38 -9.21
C ALA A 204 15.75 -1.40 -8.31
N SER A 205 16.09 -0.11 -8.36
CA SER A 205 15.32 0.92 -7.66
C SER A 205 13.84 0.91 -8.09
N PRO A 206 12.88 0.90 -7.14
CA PRO A 206 11.46 0.88 -7.48
C PRO A 206 11.01 2.12 -8.26
N LEU A 207 10.07 1.93 -9.17
CA LEU A 207 9.37 3.00 -9.89
C LEU A 207 7.92 3.07 -9.44
N LEU A 208 7.46 4.25 -9.02
CA LEU A 208 6.11 4.47 -8.52
C LEU A 208 5.15 4.76 -9.68
N LEU A 209 4.29 3.79 -9.99
CA LEU A 209 3.40 3.81 -11.16
C LEU A 209 2.09 4.56 -10.91
N GLY A 210 1.62 4.57 -9.67
CA GLY A 210 0.30 5.08 -9.33
C GLY A 210 -0.15 4.69 -7.93
N VAL A 211 -1.42 4.91 -7.65
CA VAL A 211 -2.07 4.45 -6.42
C VAL A 211 -3.39 3.74 -6.73
N THR A 212 -3.60 2.61 -6.07
CA THR A 212 -4.86 1.88 -6.09
C THR A 212 -5.67 2.24 -4.85
N LEU A 213 -6.87 2.75 -5.05
CA LEU A 213 -7.83 3.09 -3.99
C LEU A 213 -8.79 1.91 -3.83
N GLN A 214 -8.77 1.29 -2.66
CA GLN A 214 -9.41 -0.01 -2.41
C GLN A 214 -10.77 0.14 -1.72
N GLY A 215 -11.78 -0.54 -2.26
CA GLY A 215 -13.11 -0.62 -1.66
C GLY A 215 -13.82 0.73 -1.57
N GLU A 216 -14.83 0.79 -0.71
CA GLU A 216 -15.61 2.03 -0.46
C GLU A 216 -14.80 3.10 0.27
N ALA A 217 -13.88 2.64 1.15
CA ALA A 217 -13.02 3.51 1.95
C ALA A 217 -11.94 4.20 1.11
N GLU A 218 -11.75 3.77 -0.14
CA GLU A 218 -10.69 4.27 -1.01
C GLU A 218 -9.30 4.15 -0.37
N THR A 219 -9.08 3.10 0.44
CA THR A 219 -7.82 2.89 1.17
C THR A 219 -6.66 2.83 0.18
N PRO A 220 -5.67 3.73 0.27
CA PRO A 220 -4.62 3.85 -0.74
C PRO A 220 -3.57 2.76 -0.62
N SER A 221 -3.21 2.15 -1.76
CA SER A 221 -2.06 1.28 -1.92
C SER A 221 -1.23 1.76 -3.10
N PHE A 222 -0.04 2.29 -2.84
CA PHE A 222 0.87 2.75 -3.89
C PHE A 222 1.44 1.56 -4.66
N ALA A 223 1.41 1.65 -5.98
CA ALA A 223 1.81 0.57 -6.88
C ALA A 223 3.19 0.85 -7.45
N PHE A 224 4.11 -0.08 -7.24
CA PHE A 224 5.48 -0.01 -7.71
C PHE A 224 5.76 -1.04 -8.80
N LEU A 225 6.70 -0.71 -9.69
CA LEU A 225 7.42 -1.66 -10.52
C LEU A 225 8.83 -1.81 -9.96
N THR A 226 9.23 -3.05 -9.69
CA THR A 226 10.60 -3.39 -9.31
C THR A 226 11.08 -4.52 -10.20
N ARG A 227 12.25 -4.36 -10.81
CA ARG A 227 12.89 -5.42 -11.61
C ARG A 227 13.96 -6.12 -10.79
N THR A 228 14.14 -7.42 -11.02
CA THR A 228 15.25 -8.19 -10.43
C THR A 228 16.16 -8.77 -11.51
N THR A 229 17.43 -8.95 -11.20
CA THR A 229 18.40 -9.65 -12.07
C THR A 229 18.17 -11.17 -12.10
N LEU A 230 17.35 -11.70 -11.18
CA LEU A 230 17.14 -13.14 -11.03
C LEU A 230 15.99 -13.66 -11.92
N PRO A 231 16.14 -14.85 -12.52
CA PRO A 231 15.05 -15.53 -13.21
C PRO A 231 14.08 -16.20 -12.21
N ALA A 232 12.88 -16.52 -12.68
CA ALA A 232 11.80 -17.07 -11.85
C ALA A 232 12.14 -18.38 -11.11
N ASP A 233 12.96 -19.25 -11.71
CA ASP A 233 13.39 -20.52 -11.11
C ASP A 233 14.35 -20.31 -9.94
N GLU A 234 15.27 -19.35 -10.05
CA GLU A 234 16.17 -18.96 -8.94
C GLU A 234 15.38 -18.32 -7.78
N ILE A 235 14.43 -17.43 -8.08
CA ILE A 235 13.55 -16.85 -7.06
C ILE A 235 12.73 -17.95 -6.36
N SER A 236 12.21 -18.92 -7.12
CA SER A 236 11.51 -20.08 -6.54
C SER A 236 12.41 -20.91 -5.62
N ALA A 237 13.70 -21.03 -5.93
CA ALA A 237 14.67 -21.73 -5.09
C ALA A 237 15.00 -20.95 -3.82
N LEU A 238 15.13 -19.62 -3.90
CA LEU A 238 15.32 -18.74 -2.75
C LEU A 238 14.11 -18.78 -1.81
N TYR A 239 12.89 -18.66 -2.35
CA TYR A 239 11.67 -18.74 -1.55
C TYR A 239 11.56 -20.06 -0.76
N LYS A 240 12.00 -21.19 -1.34
CA LYS A 240 12.00 -22.49 -0.63
C LYS A 240 12.96 -22.56 0.55
N GLN A 241 13.93 -21.65 0.66
CA GLN A 241 14.81 -21.56 1.81
C GLN A 241 14.12 -20.93 3.03
N GLY A 242 12.90 -20.41 2.86
CA GLY A 242 12.06 -19.83 3.90
C GLY A 242 12.11 -18.29 3.85
N PRO A 243 11.09 -17.62 3.28
CA PRO A 243 10.91 -16.19 3.51
C PRO A 243 10.62 -15.92 4.99
N LEU A 244 10.85 -14.69 5.44
CA LEU A 244 10.57 -14.30 6.82
C LEU A 244 9.07 -14.47 7.14
N ASP A 245 8.21 -14.16 6.16
CA ASP A 245 6.75 -14.23 6.29
C ASP A 245 6.12 -15.48 5.64
N GLN A 246 6.80 -16.63 5.78
CA GLN A 246 6.37 -17.92 5.22
C GLN A 246 4.95 -18.38 5.56
N PHE A 247 4.30 -17.80 6.58
CA PHE A 247 2.95 -18.16 6.99
C PHE A 247 1.86 -17.44 6.20
N GLU A 248 2.19 -16.31 5.56
CA GLU A 248 1.21 -15.48 4.84
C GLU A 248 0.87 -16.04 3.46
N THR A 249 1.83 -16.74 2.85
CA THR A 249 1.74 -17.20 1.47
C THR A 249 2.09 -18.69 1.35
N THR A 250 1.47 -19.37 0.39
CA THR A 250 1.61 -20.83 0.23
C THR A 250 2.54 -21.21 -0.93
N GLN A 251 2.65 -20.35 -1.93
CA GLN A 251 3.51 -20.57 -3.10
C GLN A 251 3.68 -19.28 -3.91
N LEU A 252 4.76 -19.23 -4.69
CA LEU A 252 4.96 -18.27 -5.76
C LEU A 252 4.36 -18.76 -7.07
N VAL A 253 3.79 -17.85 -7.85
CA VAL A 253 3.29 -18.10 -9.21
C VAL A 253 3.89 -17.05 -10.13
N PHE A 254 4.44 -17.49 -11.26
CA PHE A 254 5.05 -16.60 -12.24
C PHE A 254 4.26 -16.61 -13.54
N GLN A 255 3.98 -15.43 -14.09
CA GLN A 255 3.31 -15.30 -15.39
C GLN A 255 4.13 -14.43 -16.34
N PRO A 256 4.23 -14.77 -17.64
CA PRO A 256 4.89 -13.91 -18.63
C PRO A 256 4.29 -12.50 -18.63
N LEU A 257 5.14 -11.48 -18.61
CA LEU A 257 4.74 -10.06 -18.52
C LEU A 257 3.70 -9.69 -19.61
N GLU A 258 3.90 -10.17 -20.83
CA GLU A 258 3.02 -9.97 -21.99
C GLU A 258 1.59 -10.53 -21.80
N ASN A 259 1.42 -11.54 -20.93
CA ASN A 259 0.15 -12.24 -20.71
C ASN A 259 -0.54 -11.83 -19.41
N VAL A 260 0.11 -10.99 -18.61
CA VAL A 260 -0.40 -10.57 -17.31
C VAL A 260 -1.51 -9.54 -17.49
N THR A 261 -2.66 -9.81 -16.88
CA THR A 261 -3.77 -8.87 -16.88
C THR A 261 -4.38 -8.77 -15.49
N SER A 262 -4.95 -7.61 -15.16
CA SER A 262 -5.72 -7.46 -13.91
C SER A 262 -7.04 -8.27 -13.87
N ARG A 263 -7.32 -9.08 -14.90
CA ARG A 263 -8.54 -9.91 -15.06
C ARG A 263 -8.26 -11.40 -15.26
N SER A 264 -7.01 -11.81 -15.47
CA SER A 264 -6.65 -13.20 -15.82
C SER A 264 -6.57 -14.11 -14.59
N ILE A 265 -6.51 -13.53 -13.40
CA ILE A 265 -6.46 -14.26 -12.13
C ILE A 265 -7.33 -13.54 -11.09
N GLU A 266 -7.82 -14.29 -10.11
CA GLU A 266 -8.49 -13.75 -8.93
C GLU A 266 -7.48 -13.05 -8.00
N LEU A 267 -7.24 -11.77 -8.30
CA LEU A 267 -6.29 -10.89 -7.61
C LEU A 267 -6.97 -10.12 -6.48
N THR A 268 -6.24 -9.87 -5.39
CA THR A 268 -6.63 -8.89 -4.36
C THR A 268 -6.84 -7.50 -5.01
N PRO A 269 -7.61 -6.58 -4.38
CA PRO A 269 -7.83 -5.26 -4.96
C PRO A 269 -6.53 -4.48 -5.23
N SER A 270 -5.58 -4.50 -4.31
CA SER A 270 -4.24 -3.88 -4.44
C SER A 270 -3.45 -4.51 -5.58
N ALA A 271 -3.33 -5.84 -5.63
CA ALA A 271 -2.62 -6.53 -6.70
C ALA A 271 -3.24 -6.26 -8.07
N ALA A 272 -4.57 -6.33 -8.17
CA ALA A 272 -5.26 -6.08 -9.43
C ALA A 272 -5.07 -4.64 -9.93
N GLY A 273 -5.03 -3.66 -9.02
CA GLY A 273 -4.73 -2.27 -9.38
C GLY A 273 -3.25 -2.06 -9.73
N CYS A 274 -2.33 -2.70 -9.02
CA CYS A 274 -0.90 -2.69 -9.33
C CYS A 274 -0.62 -3.26 -10.73
N ILE A 275 -1.24 -4.40 -11.06
CA ILE A 275 -1.11 -5.00 -12.39
C ILE A 275 -1.73 -4.11 -13.46
N GLN A 276 -2.88 -3.48 -13.20
CA GLN A 276 -3.47 -2.55 -14.17
C GLN A 276 -2.53 -1.37 -14.47
N LEU A 277 -1.88 -0.80 -13.45
CA LEU A 277 -0.91 0.29 -13.63
C LEU A 277 0.38 -0.18 -14.31
N LEU A 278 0.82 -1.41 -14.08
CA LEU A 278 1.93 -2.04 -14.81
C LEU A 278 1.61 -2.17 -16.30
N GLN A 279 0.40 -2.62 -16.65
CA GLN A 279 -0.01 -2.76 -18.05
C GLN A 279 0.03 -1.40 -18.76
N GLU A 280 -0.53 -0.35 -18.13
CA GLU A 280 -0.47 1.01 -18.67
C GLU A 280 0.97 1.50 -18.87
N TYR A 281 1.88 1.19 -17.94
CA TYR A 281 3.30 1.48 -18.08
C TYR A 281 3.94 0.75 -19.28
N CYS A 282 3.69 -0.55 -19.44
CA CYS A 282 4.23 -1.31 -20.57
C CYS A 282 3.70 -0.79 -21.92
N GLU A 283 2.41 -0.46 -22.00
CA GLU A 283 1.78 0.11 -23.20
C GLU A 283 2.45 1.43 -23.64
N HIS A 284 2.81 2.31 -22.69
CA HIS A 284 3.51 3.56 -23.00
C HIS A 284 4.95 3.34 -23.47
N ASN A 285 5.60 2.28 -22.99
CA ASN A 285 7.02 2.02 -23.23
C ASN A 285 7.25 0.97 -24.34
N GLY A 286 6.19 0.48 -25.00
CA GLY A 286 6.29 -0.51 -26.08
C GLY A 286 6.86 -1.86 -25.64
N ALA A 287 6.61 -2.24 -24.37
CA ALA A 287 7.15 -3.44 -23.72
C ALA A 287 6.13 -4.59 -23.67
#